data_AF-A0A5P2C8P1-F1
#
_entry.id   AF-A0A5P2C8P1-F1
#
_cell.length_a   1.000
_cell.length_b   1.000
_cell.length_c   1.000
_cell.angle_alpha   90.00
_cell.angle_beta   90.00
_cell.angle_gamma   90.00
#
_symmetry.space_group_name_H-M   'P 1'
#
loop_
_entity.id
_entity.type
_entity.pdbx_description
1 polymer ?
#
loop_
_entity_poly.entity_id
_entity_poly.type
_entity_poly.pdbx_seq_one_letter_code
_entity_poly.pdbx_strand_id
1 'polypeptide(L)'
;MPASAPPATKEPQELSHEDLVRYLEDRFACAQACDDCARVCLVREGPAAPGEAPRLNTACADVCEATSRVLAEQSDQDEQRVRMQVEWCRAICLQCASLCDLHPASAACAEACRRCAKACDAFLTTLG
;
A
#
# COMPACT_ATOMS: atom_id res chain seq x y z
N MET A 1 44.17 -34.49 -22.86
CA MET A 1 43.55 -33.35 -22.16
C MET A 1 42.42 -32.82 -23.01
N PRO A 2 41.20 -32.75 -22.46
CA PRO A 2 40.36 -31.58 -22.64
C PRO A 2 40.08 -30.98 -21.27
N ALA A 3 40.40 -29.69 -21.11
CA ALA A 3 40.03 -28.93 -19.92
C ALA A 3 38.52 -28.61 -20.03
N SER A 4 37.75 -29.08 -19.06
CA SER A 4 36.34 -28.71 -18.89
C SER A 4 36.22 -27.20 -18.65
N ALA A 5 35.37 -26.54 -19.43
CA ALA A 5 35.02 -25.14 -19.20
C ALA A 5 34.28 -24.99 -17.85
N PRO A 6 34.59 -23.95 -17.05
CA PRO A 6 33.87 -23.67 -15.82
C PRO A 6 32.42 -23.23 -16.11
N PRO A 7 31.46 -23.54 -15.23
CA PRO A 7 30.08 -23.12 -15.40
C PRO A 7 29.96 -21.60 -15.24
N ALA A 8 29.20 -20.96 -16.13
CA ALA A 8 28.87 -19.55 -16.05
C ALA A 8 28.16 -19.25 -14.72
N THR A 9 28.84 -18.50 -13.85
CA THR A 9 28.24 -17.85 -12.69
C THR A 9 27.26 -16.80 -13.21
N LYS A 10 25.97 -16.92 -12.86
CA LYS A 10 25.01 -15.83 -13.06
C LYS A 10 25.49 -14.64 -12.23
N GLU A 11 25.98 -13.60 -12.89
CA GLU A 11 26.26 -12.32 -12.26
C GLU A 11 24.94 -11.75 -11.68
N PRO A 12 24.98 -11.05 -10.53
CA PRO A 12 23.83 -10.33 -10.02
C PRO A 12 23.34 -9.34 -11.09
N GLN A 13 22.08 -9.46 -11.50
CA GLN A 13 21.47 -8.48 -12.39
C GLN A 13 21.49 -7.11 -11.71
N GLU A 14 22.34 -6.19 -12.17
CA GLU A 14 22.28 -4.79 -11.74
C GLU A 14 20.92 -4.24 -12.15
N LEU A 15 20.11 -3.81 -11.17
CA LEU A 15 18.86 -3.08 -11.39
C LEU A 15 19.17 -1.87 -12.27
N SER A 16 18.48 -1.76 -13.41
CA SER A 16 18.68 -0.61 -14.28
C SER A 16 18.22 0.67 -13.58
N HIS A 17 18.77 1.82 -13.99
CA HIS A 17 18.32 3.11 -13.48
C HIS A 17 16.81 3.33 -13.75
N GLU A 18 16.30 2.84 -14.87
CA GLU A 18 14.87 2.90 -15.20
C GLU A 18 14.03 2.02 -14.28
N ASP A 19 14.51 0.83 -13.91
CA ASP A 19 13.82 -0.04 -12.95
C ASP A 19 13.78 0.56 -11.56
N LEU A 20 14.86 1.23 -11.13
CA LEU A 20 14.90 1.95 -9.87
C LEU A 20 13.94 3.14 -9.85
N VAL A 21 13.91 3.95 -10.92
CA VAL A 21 12.99 5.09 -11.03
C VAL A 21 11.54 4.61 -10.94
N ARG A 22 11.18 3.59 -11.72
CA ARG A 22 9.83 3.00 -11.69
C ARG A 22 9.47 2.48 -10.30
N TYR A 23 10.38 1.73 -9.67
CA TYR A 23 10.19 1.24 -8.30
C TYR A 23 9.91 2.37 -7.30
N LEU A 24 10.62 3.49 -7.39
CA LEU A 24 10.39 4.66 -6.53
C LEU A 24 9.07 5.37 -6.83
N GLU A 25 8.71 5.53 -8.11
CA GLU A 25 7.44 6.13 -8.54
C GLU A 25 6.23 5.34 -8.04
N ASP A 26 6.27 4.02 -8.14
CA ASP A 26 5.18 3.14 -7.69
C ASP A 26 4.98 3.22 -6.17
N ARG A 27 6.09 3.25 -5.39
CA ARG A 27 6.04 3.43 -3.93
C ARG A 27 5.49 4.79 -3.55
N PHE A 28 5.94 5.84 -4.22
CA PHE A 28 5.46 7.20 -3.97
C PHE A 28 3.96 7.33 -4.26
N ALA A 29 3.51 6.78 -5.39
CA ALA A 29 2.09 6.80 -5.76
C ALA A 29 1.21 6.06 -4.74
N CYS A 30 1.67 4.89 -4.25
CA CYS A 30 0.95 4.14 -3.23
C CYS A 30 0.95 4.87 -1.87
N ALA A 31 2.09 5.38 -1.42
CA ALA A 31 2.20 6.11 -0.16
C ALA A 31 1.32 7.37 -0.14
N GLN A 32 1.32 8.16 -1.23
CA GLN A 32 0.48 9.35 -1.36
C GLN A 32 -1.02 9.01 -1.25
N ALA A 33 -1.44 7.90 -1.87
CA ALA A 33 -2.84 7.47 -1.80
C ALA A 33 -3.23 6.99 -0.39
N CYS A 34 -2.31 6.33 0.34
CA CYS A 34 -2.51 5.93 1.73
C CYS A 34 -2.64 7.13 2.67
N ASP A 35 -1.77 8.14 2.54
CA ASP A 35 -1.84 9.36 3.35
C ASP A 35 -3.16 10.13 3.15
N ASP A 36 -3.59 10.27 1.90
CA ASP A 36 -4.88 10.90 1.58
C ASP A 36 -6.05 10.12 2.19
N CYS A 37 -6.01 8.78 2.11
CA CYS A 37 -7.03 7.91 2.69
C CYS A 37 -7.10 8.05 4.22
N ALA A 38 -5.96 7.99 4.91
CA ALA A 38 -5.89 8.15 6.36
C ALA A 38 -6.47 9.49 6.81
N ARG A 39 -6.08 10.59 6.16
CA ARG A 39 -6.59 11.93 6.48
C ARG A 39 -8.10 12.03 6.34
N VAL A 40 -8.68 11.46 5.29
CA VAL A 40 -10.15 11.49 5.09
C VAL A 40 -10.87 10.62 6.11
N CYS A 41 -10.31 9.46 6.47
CA CYS A 41 -10.89 8.57 7.49
C CYS A 41 -10.90 9.23 8.88
N LEU A 42 -9.82 9.92 9.27
CA LEU A 42 -9.65 10.53 10.60
C LEU A 42 -10.54 11.77 10.85
N VAL A 43 -10.91 12.51 9.80
CA VAL A 43 -11.79 13.70 9.95
C VAL A 43 -13.20 13.32 10.43
N ARG A 44 -13.58 12.04 10.36
CA ARG A 44 -14.90 11.52 10.70
C ARG A 44 -15.00 11.06 12.17
N GLU A 45 -14.87 11.99 13.09
CA GLU A 45 -15.04 11.76 14.55
C GLU A 45 -16.25 12.53 15.08
N GLY A 46 -17.24 11.82 15.63
CA GLY A 46 -18.45 12.39 16.26
C GLY A 46 -18.83 11.61 17.53
N PRO A 47 -19.40 12.25 18.57
CA PRO A 47 -19.45 11.70 19.94
C PRO A 47 -20.49 10.60 20.23
N ALA A 48 -21.05 9.90 19.25
CA ALA A 48 -22.18 9.00 19.50
C ALA A 48 -21.89 7.54 19.10
N ALA A 49 -21.35 6.78 20.07
CA ALA A 49 -21.12 5.34 20.08
C ALA A 49 -20.21 4.78 18.97
N PRO A 50 -19.16 4.00 19.29
CA PRO A 50 -18.34 3.36 18.27
C PRO A 50 -19.13 2.19 17.66
N GLY A 51 -20.01 2.51 16.71
CA GLY A 51 -20.52 1.55 15.74
C GLY A 51 -19.37 0.98 14.92
N GLU A 52 -19.70 0.06 14.02
CA GLU A 52 -18.72 -0.59 13.15
C GLU A 52 -17.95 0.41 12.26
N ALA A 53 -18.61 1.49 11.83
CA ALA A 53 -18.04 2.50 10.93
C ALA A 53 -16.89 3.32 11.54
N PRO A 54 -17.02 3.97 12.71
CA PRO A 54 -15.87 4.65 13.33
C PRO A 54 -14.68 3.71 13.56
N ARG A 55 -14.92 2.49 14.06
CA ARG A 55 -13.84 1.52 14.34
C ARG A 55 -13.09 1.11 13.07
N LEU A 56 -13.83 0.79 12.00
CA LEU A 56 -13.21 0.40 10.74
C LEU A 56 -12.49 1.58 10.07
N ASN A 57 -13.02 2.80 10.18
CA ASN A 57 -12.36 4.00 9.66
C ASN A 57 -11.05 4.29 10.39
N THR A 58 -11.00 4.19 11.73
CA THR A 58 -9.77 4.32 12.50
C THR A 58 -8.75 3.25 12.12
N ALA A 59 -9.18 1.98 12.06
CA ALA A 59 -8.31 0.89 11.63
C ALA A 59 -7.77 1.09 10.20
N CYS A 60 -8.60 1.63 9.31
CA CYS A 60 -8.18 1.99 7.95
C CYS A 60 -7.12 3.09 7.96
N ALA A 61 -7.30 4.14 8.77
CA ALA A 61 -6.31 5.21 8.91
C ALA A 61 -4.98 4.68 9.46
N ASP A 62 -5.01 3.90 10.53
CA ASP A 62 -3.80 3.35 11.18
C ASP A 62 -2.99 2.47 10.22
N VAL A 63 -3.67 1.59 9.48
CA VAL A 63 -3.02 0.71 8.50
C VAL A 63 -2.47 1.50 7.33
N CYS A 64 -3.20 2.52 6.84
CA CYS A 64 -2.70 3.40 5.77
C CYS A 64 -1.43 4.14 6.20
N GLU A 65 -1.41 4.75 7.38
CA GLU A 65 -0.24 5.45 7.91
C GLU A 65 0.97 4.50 8.08
N ALA A 66 0.75 3.32 8.65
CA ALA A 66 1.79 2.31 8.78
C ALA A 66 2.36 1.90 7.41
N THR A 67 1.49 1.76 6.41
CA THR A 67 1.87 1.39 5.04
C THR A 67 2.68 2.49 4.36
N SER A 68 2.24 3.76 4.47
CA SER A 68 3.02 4.90 3.96
C SER A 68 4.42 4.96 4.54
N ARG A 69 4.56 4.73 5.85
CA ARG A 69 5.87 4.69 6.52
C ARG A 69 6.75 3.54 6.01
N VAL A 70 6.18 2.36 5.81
CA VAL A 70 6.90 1.22 5.23
C VAL A 70 7.36 1.54 3.80
N LEU A 71 6.51 2.18 2.99
CA LEU A 71 6.82 2.53 1.60
C LEU A 71 7.81 3.71 1.45
N ALA A 72 7.89 4.61 2.43
CA ALA A 72 8.84 5.71 2.44
C ALA A 72 10.27 5.28 2.83
N GLU A 73 10.40 4.14 3.53
CA GLU A 73 11.70 3.65 3.97
C GLU A 73 12.53 3.14 2.78
N GLN A 74 13.78 3.60 2.68
CA GLN A 74 14.72 3.32 1.58
C GLN A 74 15.70 2.18 1.88
N SER A 75 15.72 1.65 3.10
CA SER A 75 16.63 0.58 3.53
C SER A 75 16.22 -0.78 2.93
N ASP A 76 17.05 -1.82 3.12
CA ASP A 76 16.83 -3.20 2.64
C ASP A 76 15.45 -3.72 3.05
N GLN A 77 14.48 -3.52 2.15
CA GLN A 77 13.08 -3.83 2.40
C GLN A 77 12.85 -5.28 2.05
N ASP A 78 12.54 -6.07 3.08
CA ASP A 78 11.98 -7.40 2.90
C ASP A 78 10.68 -7.29 2.07
N GLU A 79 10.75 -7.71 0.81
CA GLU A 79 9.65 -7.64 -0.14
C GLU A 79 8.41 -8.40 0.37
N GLN A 80 8.60 -9.51 1.11
CA GLN A 80 7.49 -10.25 1.71
C GLN A 80 6.81 -9.45 2.81
N ARG A 81 7.58 -8.74 3.64
CA ARG A 81 7.02 -7.81 4.63
C ARG A 81 6.23 -6.68 3.98
N VAL A 82 6.76 -6.10 2.90
CA VAL A 82 6.08 -5.04 2.14
C VAL A 82 4.78 -5.57 1.52
N ARG A 83 4.84 -6.74 0.87
CA ARG A 83 3.68 -7.42 0.28
C ARG A 83 2.58 -7.64 1.31
N MET A 84 2.90 -8.24 2.45
CA MET A 84 1.92 -8.47 3.53
C MET A 84 1.28 -7.17 4.04
N GLN A 85 2.09 -6.12 4.23
CA GLN A 85 1.59 -4.81 4.69
C GLN A 85 0.63 -4.19 3.66
N VAL A 86 0.98 -4.21 2.38
CA VAL A 86 0.16 -3.62 1.31
C VAL A 86 -1.10 -4.43 1.04
N GLU A 87 -1.02 -5.77 1.08
CA GLU A 87 -2.20 -6.64 0.98
C GLU A 87 -3.21 -6.37 2.10
N TRP A 88 -2.72 -6.17 3.33
CA TRP A 88 -3.58 -5.83 4.45
C TRP A 88 -4.21 -4.44 4.30
N CYS A 89 -3.42 -3.45 3.90
CA CYS A 89 -3.90 -2.09 3.61
C CYS A 89 -5.01 -2.11 2.56
N ARG A 90 -4.78 -2.79 1.43
CA ARG A 90 -5.76 -3.00 0.37
C ARG A 90 -7.06 -3.60 0.91
N ALA A 91 -6.97 -4.69 1.69
CA ALA A 91 -8.12 -5.40 2.19
C ALA A 91 -8.97 -4.55 3.15
N ILE A 92 -8.33 -3.77 4.02
CA ILE A 92 -9.02 -2.85 4.94
C ILE A 92 -9.65 -1.68 4.19
N CYS A 93 -8.95 -1.09 3.20
CA CYS A 93 -9.50 -0.03 2.37
C CYS A 93 -10.77 -0.47 1.62
N LEU A 94 -10.82 -1.68 1.06
CA LEU A 94 -12.02 -2.19 0.41
C LEU A 94 -13.20 -2.39 1.37
N GLN A 95 -12.94 -2.88 2.58
CA GLN A 95 -13.96 -3.02 3.63
C GLN A 95 -14.47 -1.64 4.08
N CYS A 96 -13.57 -0.70 4.34
CA CYS A 96 -13.89 0.67 4.73
C CYS A 96 -14.72 1.38 3.66
N ALA A 97 -14.35 1.23 2.38
CA ALA A 97 -15.12 1.79 1.26
C ALA A 97 -16.56 1.26 1.23
N SER A 98 -16.72 -0.06 1.35
CA SER A 98 -18.02 -0.73 1.32
C SER A 98 -18.93 -0.28 2.47
N LEU A 99 -18.36 -0.08 3.67
CA LEU A 99 -19.10 0.42 4.83
C LEU A 99 -19.46 1.90 4.70
N CYS A 100 -18.55 2.71 4.13
CA CYS A 100 -18.78 4.14 3.90
C CYS A 100 -19.87 4.41 2.86
N ASP A 101 -20.04 3.54 1.86
CA ASP A 101 -21.09 3.63 0.85
C ASP A 101 -22.51 3.55 1.45
N LEU A 102 -22.67 3.02 2.67
CA LEU A 102 -23.97 2.98 3.37
C LEU A 102 -24.46 4.37 3.80
N HIS A 103 -23.60 5.39 3.77
CA HIS A 103 -23.92 6.72 4.26
C HIS A 103 -23.43 7.82 3.30
N PRO A 104 -24.33 8.64 2.70
CA PRO A 104 -23.94 9.70 1.74
C PRO A 104 -22.91 10.68 2.28
N ALA A 105 -22.95 10.98 3.58
CA ALA A 105 -21.98 11.83 4.27
C ALA A 105 -20.56 11.21 4.37
N SER A 106 -20.32 10.01 3.83
CA SER A 106 -19.02 9.34 3.78
C SER A 106 -18.51 9.14 2.36
N ALA A 107 -19.16 9.74 1.34
CA ALA A 107 -18.79 9.53 -0.06
C ALA A 107 -17.30 9.83 -0.35
N ALA A 108 -16.76 10.89 0.26
CA ALA A 108 -15.33 11.23 0.15
C ALA A 108 -14.42 10.14 0.75
N CYS A 109 -14.82 9.53 1.88
CA CYS A 109 -14.10 8.43 2.51
C CYS A 109 -14.12 7.19 1.61
N ALA A 110 -15.29 6.82 1.09
CA ALA A 110 -15.40 5.68 0.19
C ALA A 110 -14.55 5.84 -1.09
N GLU A 111 -14.55 7.04 -1.68
CA GLU A 111 -13.71 7.37 -2.83
C GLU A 111 -12.21 7.29 -2.51
N ALA A 112 -11.78 7.84 -1.37
CA ALA A 112 -10.38 7.79 -0.94
C ALA A 112 -9.91 6.35 -0.70
N CYS A 113 -10.71 5.55 0.00
CA CYS A 113 -10.45 4.13 0.24
C CYS A 113 -10.33 3.33 -1.07
N ARG A 114 -11.21 3.57 -2.06
CA ARG A 114 -11.13 2.93 -3.39
C ARG A 114 -9.86 3.31 -4.14
N ARG A 115 -9.48 4.58 -4.11
CA ARG A 115 -8.22 5.05 -4.74
C ARG A 115 -7.00 4.42 -4.09
N CYS A 116 -6.96 4.35 -2.76
CA CYS A 116 -5.89 3.69 -2.02
C CYS A 116 -5.81 2.20 -2.34
N ALA A 117 -6.94 1.47 -2.32
CA ALA A 117 -6.97 0.05 -2.68
C ALA A 117 -6.46 -0.20 -4.10
N LYS A 118 -6.84 0.65 -5.06
CA LYS A 118 -6.35 0.56 -6.46
C LYS A 118 -4.84 0.82 -6.56
N ALA A 119 -4.32 1.78 -5.79
CA ALA A 119 -2.88 2.04 -5.74
C ALA A 119 -2.10 0.89 -5.12
N CYS A 120 -2.65 0.28 -4.05
CA CYS A 120 -2.10 -0.94 -3.45
C CYS A 120 -2.09 -2.10 -4.47
N ASP A 121 -3.19 -2.31 -5.20
CA ASP A 121 -3.27 -3.30 -6.28
C ASP A 121 -2.18 -3.08 -7.34
N ALA A 122 -2.05 -1.83 -7.82
CA ALA A 122 -1.03 -1.49 -8.81
C ALA A 122 0.38 -1.77 -8.27
N PHE A 123 0.69 -1.33 -7.05
CA PHE A 123 1.98 -1.55 -6.42
C PHE A 123 2.29 -3.05 -6.21
N LEU A 124 1.30 -3.86 -5.81
CA LEU A 124 1.50 -5.31 -5.65
C LEU A 124 1.89 -6.00 -6.96
N THR A 125 1.48 -5.48 -8.12
CA THR A 125 1.90 -6.02 -9.43
C THR A 125 3.36 -5.72 -9.78
N THR A 126 4.01 -4.82 -9.03
CA THR A 126 5.42 -4.44 -9.26
C THR A 126 6.37 -5.22 -8.35
N LEU A 127 5.85 -5.92 -7.34
CA LEU A 127 6.60 -6.86 -6.50
C LEU A 127 6.73 -8.21 -7.22
N GLY A 128 7.92 -8.83 -7.13
CA GLY A 128 8.31 -10.03 -7.89
C GLY A 128 7.78 -11.37 -7.38
#